data_AF-A0A7C5FHJ3-F1
#
_entry.id   AF-A0A7C5FHJ3-F1
#
_cell.length_a   1.000
_cell.length_b   1.000
_cell.length_c   1.000
_cell.angle_alpha   90.00
_cell.angle_beta   90.00
_cell.angle_gamma   90.00
#
_symmetry.space_group_name_H-M   'P 1'
#
loop_
_entity.id
_entity.type
_entity.pdbx_description
1 polymer ?
#
loop_
_entity_poly.entity_id
_entity_poly.type
_entity_poly.pdbx_seq_one_letter_code
_entity_poly.pdbx_strand_id
1 'polypeptide(L)'
;MRRVLLSFPLILSLGACMSGNTIDLEGEIKYKGTIPHNYLAIEDRSHHIYKIANPQEFHIEKLQNHKVKIKAKLLQKARGIGFPALIKVINIKE
;
A
#
# COMPACT_ATOMS: atom_id res chain seq x y z
N MET A 1 -20.44 0.12 -57.38
CA MET A 1 -20.83 0.77 -56.11
C MET A 1 -20.05 0.13 -54.97
N ARG A 2 -19.08 0.84 -54.40
CA ARG A 2 -18.09 0.32 -53.43
C ARG A 2 -18.72 0.30 -52.03
N ARG A 3 -18.88 -0.88 -51.43
CA ARG A 3 -19.29 -1.03 -50.02
C ARG A 3 -18.03 -1.00 -49.16
N VAL A 4 -17.82 0.07 -48.41
CA VAL A 4 -16.76 0.15 -47.39
C VAL A 4 -17.37 -0.33 -46.08
N LEU A 5 -17.05 -1.56 -45.69
CA LEU A 5 -17.34 -2.07 -44.35
C LEU A 5 -16.43 -1.31 -43.37
N LEU A 6 -16.97 -0.31 -42.69
CA LEU A 6 -16.32 0.34 -41.55
C LEU A 6 -16.34 -0.64 -40.36
N SER A 7 -15.30 -1.46 -40.27
CA SER A 7 -15.02 -2.31 -39.12
C SER A 7 -14.67 -1.41 -37.93
N PHE A 8 -15.61 -1.27 -36.99
CA PHE A 8 -15.38 -0.71 -35.66
C PHE A 8 -14.54 -1.71 -34.85
N PRO A 9 -13.28 -1.41 -34.44
CA PRO A 9 -12.68 -2.20 -33.40
C PRO A 9 -13.30 -1.76 -32.08
N LEU A 10 -14.16 -2.62 -31.54
CA LEU A 10 -14.61 -2.60 -30.16
C LEU A 10 -13.36 -2.70 -29.28
N ILE A 11 -12.81 -1.57 -28.84
CA ILE A 11 -11.73 -1.55 -27.86
C ILE A 11 -12.35 -1.97 -26.53
N LEU A 12 -12.27 -3.28 -26.28
CA LEU A 12 -12.33 -3.87 -24.96
C LEU A 12 -11.26 -3.18 -24.10
N SER A 13 -11.65 -2.15 -23.35
CA SER A 13 -10.88 -1.70 -22.20
C SER A 13 -10.99 -2.80 -21.16
N LEU A 14 -10.08 -3.77 -21.26
CA LEU A 14 -9.78 -4.69 -20.19
C LEU A 14 -9.65 -3.86 -18.91
N GLY A 15 -10.61 -4.05 -18.00
CA GLY A 15 -10.51 -3.57 -16.63
C GLY A 15 -9.14 -3.99 -16.14
N ALA A 16 -8.30 -3.00 -15.84
CA ALA A 16 -6.97 -3.19 -15.32
C ALA A 16 -7.10 -4.02 -14.03
N CYS A 17 -6.94 -5.32 -14.19
CA CYS A 17 -6.71 -6.25 -13.11
C CYS A 17 -5.35 -5.86 -12.53
N MET A 18 -5.33 -4.87 -11.63
CA MET A 18 -4.18 -4.58 -10.77
C MET A 18 -4.04 -5.73 -9.75
N SER A 19 -3.74 -6.92 -10.27
CA SER A 19 -2.90 -7.88 -9.58
C SER A 19 -1.60 -7.14 -9.26
N GLY A 20 -1.14 -7.00 -8.04
CA GLY A 20 -1.44 -7.76 -6.83
C GLY A 20 -0.17 -7.78 -6.01
N ASN A 21 0.45 -6.62 -5.77
CA ASN A 21 1.60 -6.55 -4.85
C ASN A 21 1.09 -6.47 -3.42
N THR A 22 0.37 -7.52 -3.01
CA THR A 22 0.11 -7.78 -1.60
C THR A 22 1.38 -8.34 -0.99
N ILE A 23 1.83 -7.73 0.09
CA ILE A 23 2.99 -8.15 0.87
C ILE A 23 2.53 -8.51 2.28
N ASP A 24 3.12 -9.56 2.83
CA ASP A 24 3.02 -9.85 4.26
C ASP A 24 4.19 -9.15 4.96
N LEU A 25 3.89 -8.33 5.96
CA LEU A 25 4.87 -7.58 6.74
C LEU A 25 4.74 -7.95 8.21
N GLU A 26 5.87 -8.18 8.85
CA GLU A 26 5.96 -8.34 10.31
C GLU A 26 6.90 -7.26 10.84
N GLY A 27 6.42 -6.49 11.81
CA GLY A 27 7.17 -5.36 12.33
C GLY A 27 6.46 -4.64 13.46
N GLU A 28 7.10 -3.61 13.97
CA GLU A 28 6.60 -2.78 15.07
C GLU A 28 5.91 -1.53 14.52
N ILE A 29 4.73 -1.20 15.05
CA ILE A 29 4.03 0.04 14.68
C ILE A 29 4.66 1.23 15.40
N LYS A 30 5.05 2.26 14.65
CA LYS A 30 5.68 3.47 15.18
C LYS A 30 5.15 4.72 14.50
N TYR A 31 5.12 5.82 15.24
CA TYR A 31 5.07 7.15 14.62
C TYR A 31 6.46 7.54 14.14
N LYS A 32 6.54 8.04 12.91
CA LYS A 32 7.75 8.63 12.33
C LYS A 32 7.46 10.05 11.88
N GLY A 33 8.51 10.87 11.80
CA GLY A 33 8.41 12.30 11.50
C GLY A 33 8.16 13.15 12.73
N THR A 34 8.00 14.45 12.51
CA THR A 34 7.81 15.47 13.55
C THR A 34 6.42 16.08 13.41
N ILE A 35 5.79 16.44 14.52
CA ILE A 35 4.51 17.17 14.52
C ILE A 35 4.68 18.47 13.70
N PRO A 36 3.73 18.82 12.80
CA PRO A 36 2.43 18.17 12.55
C PRO A 36 2.45 17.09 11.45
N HIS A 37 3.62 16.79 10.89
CA HIS A 37 3.79 15.90 9.74
C HIS A 37 4.20 14.47 10.13
N ASN A 38 3.80 14.02 11.33
CA ASN A 38 4.03 12.64 11.75
C ASN A 38 3.08 11.68 11.00
N TYR A 39 3.51 10.43 10.86
CA TYR A 39 2.71 9.38 10.24
C TYR A 39 2.94 8.04 10.93
N LEU A 40 1.92 7.17 10.89
CA LEU A 40 2.06 5.78 11.33
C LEU A 40 2.79 4.96 10.28
N ALA A 41 3.72 4.15 10.75
CA ALA A 41 4.50 3.24 9.95
C ALA A 41 4.66 1.90 10.66
N ILE A 42 4.94 0.86 9.88
CA ILE A 42 5.48 -0.40 10.37
C ILE A 42 6.97 -0.43 10.06
N GLU A 43 7.78 -0.74 11.07
CA GLU A 43 9.22 -0.94 10.95
C GLU A 43 9.51 -2.44 11.07
N ASP A 44 10.06 -3.04 10.00
CA ASP A 44 10.40 -4.46 10.01
C ASP A 44 11.70 -4.74 10.80
N ARG A 45 12.05 -6.02 10.93
CA ARG A 45 13.27 -6.45 11.64
C ARG A 45 14.57 -5.98 10.98
N SER A 46 14.52 -5.60 9.71
CA SER A 46 15.64 -5.06 8.93
C SER A 46 15.64 -3.52 8.91
N HIS A 47 14.84 -2.88 9.75
CA HIS A 47 14.67 -1.43 9.84
C HIS A 47 14.11 -0.77 8.58
N HIS A 48 13.45 -1.54 7.69
CA HIS A 48 12.69 -0.94 6.60
C HIS A 48 11.41 -0.31 7.14
N ILE A 49 11.16 0.92 6.72
CA ILE A 49 9.99 1.70 7.14
C ILE A 49 8.96 1.69 6.02
N TYR A 50 7.74 1.29 6.35
CA TYR A 50 6.59 1.36 5.46
C TYR A 50 5.53 2.27 6.07
N LYS A 51 5.18 3.35 5.36
CA LYS A 51 4.14 4.29 5.76
C LYS A 51 2.77 3.68 5.52
N ILE A 52 1.88 3.80 6.49
CA ILE A 52 0.53 3.25 6.44
C ILE A 52 -0.45 4.32 5.94
N ALA A 53 -1.18 4.03 4.86
CA ALA A 53 -2.10 4.97 4.22
C ALA A 53 -3.49 5.02 4.88
N ASN A 54 -3.92 3.95 5.53
CA ASN A 54 -5.26 3.77 6.11
C ASN A 54 -5.22 3.34 7.59
N PRO A 55 -4.52 4.06 8.48
CA PRO A 55 -4.36 3.63 9.87
C PRO A 55 -5.68 3.51 10.63
N GLN A 56 -6.63 4.41 10.38
CA GLN A 56 -7.93 4.46 11.07
C GLN A 56 -8.84 3.27 10.75
N GLU A 57 -8.75 2.69 9.55
CA GLU A 57 -9.62 1.58 9.10
C GLU A 57 -9.44 0.33 9.97
N PHE A 58 -8.23 0.14 10.50
CA PHE A 58 -7.89 -1.00 11.36
C PHE A 58 -7.48 -0.57 12.78
N HIS A 59 -7.73 0.69 13.15
CA HIS A 59 -7.31 1.26 14.44
C HIS A 59 -5.81 1.05 14.76
N ILE A 60 -4.95 1.15 13.74
CA ILE A 60 -3.50 0.89 13.85
C ILE A 60 -2.84 1.79 14.89
N GLU A 61 -3.37 3.00 15.09
CA GLU A 61 -2.92 3.94 16.11
C GLU A 61 -2.94 3.34 17.52
N LYS A 62 -3.85 2.39 17.81
CA LYS A 62 -3.93 1.71 19.11
C LYS A 62 -2.84 0.66 19.29
N LEU A 63 -2.19 0.24 18.20
CA LEU A 63 -1.15 -0.78 18.17
C LEU A 63 0.26 -0.17 18.23
N GLN A 64 0.39 1.11 18.58
CA GLN A 64 1.68 1.77 18.72
C GLN A 64 2.62 0.98 19.66
N ASN A 65 3.88 0.83 19.25
CA ASN A 65 4.93 0.06 19.93
C ASN A 65 4.63 -1.45 20.07
N HIS A 66 3.60 -1.97 19.40
CA HIS A 66 3.34 -3.40 19.34
C HIS A 66 3.89 -4.00 18.04
N LYS A 67 4.37 -5.24 18.15
CA LYS A 67 4.72 -6.05 16.98
C LYS A 67 3.45 -6.68 16.41
N VAL A 68 3.25 -6.51 15.11
CA VAL A 68 2.08 -7.00 14.39
C VAL A 68 2.49 -7.68 13.10
N LYS A 69 1.67 -8.62 12.64
CA LYS A 69 1.75 -9.18 11.29
C LYS A 69 0.60 -8.60 10.49
N ILE A 70 0.89 -7.98 9.37
CA ILE A 70 -0.13 -7.39 8.50
C ILE A 70 0.01 -7.92 7.08
N LYS A 71 -1.12 -8.04 6.39
CA LYS A 71 -1.17 -8.16 4.95
C LYS A 71 -1.51 -6.80 4.38
N ALA A 72 -0.68 -6.28 3.49
CA ALA A 72 -0.85 -4.94 2.96
C ALA A 72 -0.63 -4.90 1.45
N LYS A 73 -1.30 -3.97 0.76
CA LYS A 73 -1.05 -3.66 -0.65
C LYS A 73 0.02 -2.58 -0.75
N LEU A 74 1.06 -2.82 -1.52
CA LEU A 74 2.03 -1.80 -1.87
C LEU A 74 1.36 -0.78 -2.81
N LEU A 75 1.18 0.46 -2.33
CA LEU A 75 0.65 1.57 -3.14
C LEU A 75 1.78 2.29 -3.87
N GLN A 76 2.91 2.48 -3.19
CA GLN A 76 4.06 3.19 -3.73
C GLN A 76 5.36 2.55 -3.23
N LYS A 77 6.31 2.30 -4.13
CA LYS A 77 7.66 1.86 -3.77
C LYS A 77 8.42 3.00 -3.07
N ALA A 78 9.35 2.64 -2.19
CA ALA A 78 10.29 3.60 -1.62
C ALA A 78 11.09 4.29 -2.75
N ARG A 79 11.33 5.59 -2.62
CA ARG A 79 12.06 6.40 -3.61
C ARG A 79 13.50 6.75 -3.19
N GLY A 80 13.84 6.52 -1.92
CA GLY A 80 15.17 6.82 -1.37
C GLY A 80 15.12 7.09 0.13
N ILE A 81 16.25 7.52 0.68
CA ILE A 81 16.39 7.86 2.10
C ILE A 81 15.39 8.99 2.43
N GLY A 82 14.57 8.77 3.47
CA GLY A 82 13.51 9.71 3.87
C GLY A 82 12.18 9.60 3.11
N PHE A 83 12.11 8.81 2.04
CA PHE A 83 10.89 8.56 1.27
C PHE A 83 10.50 7.07 1.31
N PRO A 84 9.91 6.61 2.44
CA PRO A 84 9.55 5.22 2.64
C PRO A 84 8.47 4.76 1.65
N ALA A 85 8.33 3.45 1.52
CA ALA A 85 7.23 2.86 0.75
C ALA A 85 5.87 3.19 1.40
N LEU A 86 4.83 3.33 0.58
CA LEU A 86 3.46 3.55 1.04
C LEU A 86 2.65 2.27 0.86
N ILE A 87 2.00 1.83 1.93
CA ILE A 87 1.21 0.60 1.97
C ILE A 87 -0.22 0.88 2.44
N LYS A 88 -1.17 0.10 1.93
CA LYS A 88 -2.54 0.03 2.44
C LYS A 88 -2.73 -1.28 3.18
N VAL A 89 -3.04 -1.24 4.47
CA VAL A 89 -3.36 -2.45 5.25
C VAL A 89 -4.65 -3.06 4.69
N ILE A 90 -4.64 -4.37 4.48
CA ILE A 90 -5.80 -5.16 4.04
C ILE A 90 -6.27 -6.08 5.16
N ASN A 91 -5.35 -6.58 5.98
CA ASN A 91 -5.67 -7.44 7.10
C ASN A 91 -4.57 -7.35 8.19
N ILE A 92 -4.95 -7.55 9.44
CA ILE A 92 -4.04 -7.76 10.57
C ILE A 92 -4.16 -9.24 10.96
N LYS A 93 -3.04 -9.96 10.97
CA LYS A 93 -2.96 -11.33 11.47
C LYS A 93 -2.52 -11.24 12.93
N GLU A 94 -3.39 -11.70 13.82
CA GLU A 94 -3.09 -11.87 15.26
C GLU A 94 -2.01 -12.94 15.49
#